data_AF-A0A3D4XYQ6-F1
#
_entry.id   AF-A0A3D4XYQ6-F1
#
_cell.length_a   1.000
_cell.length_b   1.000
_cell.length_c   1.000
_cell.angle_alpha   90.00
_cell.angle_beta   90.00
_cell.angle_gamma   90.00
#
_symmetry.space_group_name_H-M   'P 1'
#
loop_
_entity.id
_entity.type
_entity.pdbx_description
1 polymer ?
#
loop_
_entity_poly.entity_id
_entity_poly.type
_entity_poly.pdbx_seq_one_letter_code
_entity_poly.pdbx_strand_id
1 'polypeptide(L)'
;MPDKIILNQKFWNMREEDLPCLITYGNKSGGSYFSVVTLANLLLAGSKVLLFTAYPMAKDNFLGQIKGGGQDVSYISNESELNSKTGAIIIESGNEELFLKALEKLDDIEDRVVLIKNIEVFDSTTIEACLKLKKVIISGDIDLCSSNKLIMDKQFNTIVIFSNPKVTLSFDVPELEKYKGYLWSINSKGIVAVQKEN
;
A
#
# COMPACT_ATOMS: atom_id res chain seq x y z
N MET A 1 -14.87 -12.18 7.49
CA MET A 1 -14.17 -11.11 8.24
C MET A 1 -12.96 -10.71 7.41
N PRO A 2 -12.41 -9.48 7.54
CA PRO A 2 -11.15 -9.14 6.88
C PRO A 2 -10.04 -10.07 7.35
N ASP A 3 -9.09 -10.37 6.47
CA ASP A 3 -7.88 -11.08 6.84
C ASP A 3 -7.04 -10.23 7.79
N LYS A 4 -6.32 -10.90 8.69
CA LYS A 4 -5.54 -10.24 9.73
C LYS A 4 -4.07 -10.26 9.40
N ILE A 5 -3.36 -9.24 9.86
CA ILE A 5 -1.91 -9.23 9.81
C ILE A 5 -1.38 -9.74 11.15
N ILE A 6 -0.39 -10.63 11.07
CA ILE A 6 0.34 -11.14 12.24
C ILE A 6 1.79 -10.70 12.18
N LEU A 7 2.32 -10.18 13.29
CA LEU A 7 3.73 -9.85 13.49
C LEU A 7 4.24 -10.63 14.69
N ASN A 8 5.30 -11.42 14.51
CA ASN A 8 5.84 -12.28 15.57
C ASN A 8 4.76 -13.13 16.26
N GLN A 9 3.87 -13.73 15.44
CA GLN A 9 2.76 -14.59 15.87
C GLN A 9 1.65 -13.88 16.69
N LYS A 10 1.66 -12.55 16.75
CA LYS A 10 0.61 -11.75 17.40
C LYS A 10 -0.12 -10.92 16.37
N PHE A 11 -1.40 -10.63 16.62
CA PHE A 11 -2.14 -9.69 15.79
C PHE A 11 -1.46 -8.33 15.78
N TRP A 12 -1.34 -7.77 14.59
CA TRP A 12 -0.73 -6.48 14.36
C TRP A 12 -1.57 -5.70 13.38
N ASN A 13 -1.80 -4.43 13.69
CA ASN A 13 -2.52 -3.51 12.83
C ASN A 13 -1.61 -2.33 12.55
N MET A 14 -1.42 -2.02 11.26
CA MET A 14 -0.80 -0.78 10.85
C MET A 14 -1.69 0.39 11.29
N ARG A 15 -1.06 1.45 11.78
CA ARG A 15 -1.71 2.73 12.12
C ARG A 15 -1.15 3.83 11.22
N GLU A 16 -1.83 4.97 11.16
CA GLU A 16 -1.37 6.09 10.33
C GLU A 16 0.02 6.61 10.76
N GLU A 17 0.40 6.48 12.04
CA GLU A 17 1.75 6.86 12.52
C GLU A 17 2.87 5.97 11.97
N ASP A 18 2.54 4.77 11.46
CA ASP A 18 3.48 3.86 10.83
C ASP A 18 3.77 4.26 9.36
N LEU A 19 3.10 5.29 8.83
CA LEU A 19 3.29 5.85 7.49
C LEU A 19 4.32 6.99 7.49
N PRO A 20 5.06 7.20 6.38
CA PRO A 20 4.97 6.50 5.11
C PRO A 20 5.55 5.09 5.17
N CYS A 21 5.02 4.19 4.35
CA CYS A 21 5.38 2.78 4.33
C CYS A 21 5.83 2.31 2.93
N LEU A 22 6.89 1.51 2.89
CA LEU A 22 7.33 0.78 1.70
C LEU A 22 7.05 -0.72 1.87
N ILE A 23 6.34 -1.33 0.94
CA ILE A 23 6.08 -2.77 0.89
C ILE A 23 6.68 -3.32 -0.39
N THR A 24 7.88 -3.88 -0.31
CA THR A 24 8.61 -4.38 -1.48
C THR A 24 8.56 -5.90 -1.59
N TYR A 25 8.37 -6.38 -2.81
CA TYR A 25 8.22 -7.80 -3.09
C TYR A 25 8.47 -8.15 -4.56
N GLY A 26 9.08 -9.31 -4.77
CA GLY A 26 9.14 -10.00 -6.06
C GLY A 26 7.95 -10.93 -6.26
N ASN A 27 7.94 -11.60 -7.40
CA ASN A 27 6.86 -12.46 -7.84
C ASN A 27 6.52 -13.59 -6.84
N LYS A 28 5.21 -13.80 -6.60
CA LYS A 28 4.63 -14.92 -5.83
C LYS A 28 5.12 -15.02 -4.37
N SER A 29 5.56 -13.92 -3.78
CA SER A 29 6.09 -13.86 -2.41
C SER A 29 5.03 -13.55 -1.34
N GLY A 30 3.87 -12.99 -1.72
CA GLY A 30 2.77 -12.64 -0.82
C GLY A 30 2.59 -11.13 -0.56
N GLY A 31 3.61 -10.31 -0.86
CA GLY A 31 3.57 -8.86 -0.58
C GLY A 31 2.45 -8.11 -1.29
N SER A 32 2.10 -8.51 -2.51
CA SER A 32 0.98 -7.92 -3.26
C SER A 32 -0.37 -8.08 -2.56
N TYR A 33 -0.59 -9.19 -1.85
CA TYR A 33 -1.83 -9.40 -1.11
C TYR A 33 -1.78 -8.68 0.24
N PHE A 34 -0.61 -8.74 0.89
CA PHE A 34 -0.34 -8.05 2.13
C PHE A 34 -0.62 -6.53 2.05
N SER A 35 -0.19 -5.85 0.98
CA SER A 35 -0.44 -4.40 0.84
C SER A 35 -1.93 -4.05 0.74
N VAL A 36 -2.72 -4.90 0.05
CA VAL A 36 -4.17 -4.75 -0.04
C VAL A 36 -4.86 -4.96 1.30
N VAL A 37 -4.47 -6.01 2.04
CA VAL A 37 -4.99 -6.29 3.38
C VAL A 37 -4.62 -5.17 4.35
N THR A 38 -3.41 -4.63 4.24
CA THR A 38 -2.95 -3.49 5.04
C THR A 38 -3.83 -2.26 4.83
N LEU A 39 -4.10 -1.87 3.58
CA LEU A 39 -4.98 -0.74 3.27
C LEU A 39 -6.41 -0.99 3.76
N ALA A 40 -6.94 -2.20 3.56
CA ALA A 40 -8.27 -2.57 4.02
C ALA A 40 -8.39 -2.45 5.56
N ASN A 41 -7.41 -2.93 6.31
CA ASN A 41 -7.40 -2.83 7.76
C ASN A 41 -7.33 -1.36 8.23
N LEU A 42 -6.59 -0.49 7.53
CA LEU A 42 -6.58 0.95 7.82
C LEU A 42 -7.96 1.59 7.59
N LEU A 43 -8.64 1.24 6.50
CA LEU A 43 -10.01 1.71 6.23
C LEU A 43 -10.99 1.22 7.30
N LEU A 44 -10.94 -0.06 7.66
CA LEU A 44 -11.80 -0.65 8.69
C LEU A 44 -11.52 -0.10 10.09
N ALA A 45 -10.30 0.41 10.33
CA ALA A 45 -9.93 1.15 11.54
C ALA A 45 -10.37 2.63 11.52
N GLY A 46 -10.98 3.11 10.41
CA GLY A 46 -11.55 4.46 10.30
C GLY A 46 -10.75 5.44 9.43
N SER A 47 -9.63 5.02 8.84
CA SER A 47 -8.85 5.89 7.95
C SER A 47 -9.61 6.09 6.64
N LYS A 48 -9.54 7.29 6.04
CA LYS A 48 -9.91 7.45 4.64
C LYS A 48 -8.80 6.91 3.75
N VAL A 49 -9.13 6.28 2.63
CA VAL A 49 -8.14 5.66 1.75
C VAL A 49 -8.35 6.03 0.29
N LEU A 50 -7.25 6.01 -0.45
CA LEU A 50 -7.23 6.08 -1.92
C LEU A 50 -6.36 4.94 -2.45
N LEU A 51 -6.95 4.11 -3.31
CA LEU A 51 -6.28 2.97 -3.95
C LEU A 51 -5.99 3.28 -5.42
N PHE A 52 -4.72 3.19 -5.79
CA PHE A 52 -4.26 3.21 -7.18
C PHE A 52 -3.36 2.01 -7.47
N THR A 53 -3.62 1.32 -8.58
CA THR A 53 -2.99 0.04 -8.94
C THR A 53 -2.90 -0.08 -10.45
N ALA A 54 -1.85 -0.72 -10.95
CA ALA A 54 -1.73 -1.00 -12.39
C ALA A 54 -2.75 -2.05 -12.87
N TYR A 55 -3.21 -2.93 -11.96
CA TYR A 55 -4.06 -4.07 -12.31
C TYR A 55 -5.36 -4.15 -11.49
N PRO A 56 -6.49 -4.55 -12.12
CA PRO A 56 -7.81 -4.57 -11.50
C PRO A 56 -7.94 -5.58 -10.35
N MET A 57 -7.15 -6.65 -10.34
CA MET A 57 -7.23 -7.70 -9.31
C MET A 57 -7.01 -7.15 -7.88
N ALA A 58 -6.23 -6.09 -7.70
CA ALA A 58 -6.03 -5.49 -6.39
C ALA A 58 -7.30 -4.82 -5.86
N LYS A 59 -8.12 -4.24 -6.74
CA LYS A 59 -9.45 -3.72 -6.40
C LYS A 59 -10.36 -4.85 -5.89
N ASP A 60 -10.44 -5.96 -6.63
CA ASP A 60 -11.33 -7.06 -6.26
C ASP A 60 -10.92 -7.68 -4.92
N ASN A 61 -9.61 -7.84 -4.69
CA ASN A 61 -9.10 -8.27 -3.40
C ASN A 61 -9.45 -7.29 -2.28
N PHE A 62 -9.28 -5.98 -2.51
CA PHE A 62 -9.60 -4.94 -1.54
C PHE A 62 -11.08 -4.96 -1.15
N LEU A 63 -11.98 -5.01 -2.16
CA LEU A 63 -13.42 -5.11 -1.94
C LEU A 63 -13.80 -6.38 -1.17
N GLY A 64 -13.11 -7.49 -1.43
CA GLY A 64 -13.28 -8.73 -0.68
C GLY A 64 -12.94 -8.58 0.81
N GLN A 65 -11.91 -7.81 1.15
CA GLN A 65 -11.49 -7.59 2.54
C GLN A 65 -12.48 -6.73 3.33
N ILE A 66 -13.09 -5.74 2.70
CA ILE A 66 -13.97 -4.77 3.38
C ILE A 66 -15.46 -5.16 3.32
N LYS A 67 -15.77 -6.30 2.71
CA LYS A 67 -17.15 -6.77 2.54
C LYS A 67 -17.87 -6.87 3.89
N GLY A 68 -18.98 -6.14 4.02
CA GLY A 68 -19.81 -6.12 5.22
C GLY A 68 -19.40 -5.09 6.28
N GLY A 69 -18.38 -4.27 6.04
CA GLY A 69 -17.97 -3.23 6.99
C GLY A 69 -18.80 -1.94 6.95
N GLY A 70 -19.67 -1.76 5.93
CA GLY A 70 -20.56 -0.58 5.81
C GLY A 70 -19.87 0.71 5.33
N GLN A 71 -18.65 0.63 4.77
CA GLN A 71 -17.92 1.78 4.27
C GLN A 71 -18.39 2.18 2.88
N ASP A 72 -18.49 3.49 2.66
CA ASP A 72 -18.75 4.05 1.34
C ASP A 72 -17.50 3.96 0.46
N VAL A 73 -17.64 3.30 -0.68
CA VAL A 73 -16.58 3.09 -1.68
C VAL A 73 -16.98 3.73 -2.99
N SER A 74 -16.14 4.61 -3.52
CA SER A 74 -16.27 5.18 -4.87
C SER A 74 -15.27 4.54 -5.81
N TYR A 75 -15.75 4.05 -6.95
CA TYR A 75 -14.90 3.74 -8.10
C TYR A 75 -14.94 4.92 -9.07
N ILE A 76 -13.78 5.40 -9.48
CA ILE A 76 -13.63 6.64 -10.25
C ILE A 76 -12.91 6.31 -11.56
N SER A 77 -13.57 6.55 -12.68
CA SER A 77 -12.99 6.41 -14.03
C SER A 77 -12.82 7.75 -14.75
N ASN A 78 -13.32 8.84 -14.17
CA ASN A 78 -13.09 10.17 -14.69
C ASN A 78 -13.04 11.23 -13.58
N GLU A 79 -12.50 12.40 -13.93
CA GLU A 79 -12.24 13.47 -12.97
C GLU A 79 -13.52 14.03 -12.31
N SER A 80 -14.66 14.02 -13.01
CA SER A 80 -15.92 14.59 -12.50
C SER A 80 -16.53 13.78 -11.34
N GLU A 81 -16.08 12.54 -11.16
CA GLU A 81 -16.50 11.63 -10.09
C GLU A 81 -15.66 11.79 -8.81
N LEU A 82 -14.60 12.62 -8.83
CA LEU A 82 -13.79 12.91 -7.65
C LEU A 82 -14.64 13.55 -6.56
N ASN A 83 -14.73 12.87 -5.42
CA ASN A 83 -15.57 13.27 -4.30
C ASN A 83 -14.96 12.83 -2.97
N SER A 84 -14.74 13.79 -2.09
CA SER A 84 -14.08 13.59 -0.79
C SER A 84 -14.99 13.01 0.30
N LYS A 85 -16.28 12.82 0.01
CA LYS A 85 -17.26 12.32 1.00
C LYS A 85 -17.12 10.83 1.30
N THR A 86 -16.50 10.04 0.41
CA THR A 86 -16.40 8.58 0.60
C THR A 86 -15.17 8.18 1.38
N GLY A 87 -15.30 7.10 2.15
CA GLY A 87 -14.22 6.53 2.96
C GLY A 87 -13.13 5.92 2.09
N ALA A 88 -13.51 5.23 1.01
CA ALA A 88 -12.59 4.66 0.05
C ALA A 88 -12.81 5.24 -1.35
N ILE A 89 -11.72 5.68 -1.98
CA ILE A 89 -11.67 6.01 -3.41
C ILE A 89 -10.80 4.96 -4.11
N ILE A 90 -11.29 4.38 -5.19
CA ILE A 90 -10.54 3.46 -6.04
C ILE A 90 -10.47 4.08 -7.43
N ILE A 91 -9.27 4.48 -7.83
CA ILE A 91 -9.02 5.03 -9.17
C ILE A 91 -8.96 3.88 -10.17
N GLU A 92 -9.47 4.11 -11.38
CA GLU A 92 -9.34 3.19 -12.50
C GLU A 92 -7.90 2.71 -12.68
N SER A 93 -7.74 1.39 -12.85
CA SER A 93 -6.43 0.76 -12.86
C SER A 93 -5.61 1.22 -14.07
N GLY A 94 -4.35 1.62 -13.82
CA GLY A 94 -3.44 2.09 -14.87
C GLY A 94 -3.69 3.52 -15.35
N ASN A 95 -4.72 4.22 -14.87
CA ASN A 95 -5.01 5.59 -15.29
C ASN A 95 -4.18 6.61 -14.49
N GLU A 96 -2.90 6.76 -14.84
CA GLU A 96 -1.95 7.66 -14.16
C GLU A 96 -2.41 9.13 -14.20
N GLU A 97 -2.98 9.58 -15.32
CA GLU A 97 -3.47 10.96 -15.46
C GLU A 97 -4.59 11.25 -14.45
N LEU A 98 -5.57 10.34 -14.32
CA LEU A 98 -6.65 10.49 -13.36
C LEU A 98 -6.15 10.42 -11.91
N PHE A 99 -5.17 9.55 -11.63
CA PHE A 99 -4.56 9.45 -10.31
C PHE A 99 -3.85 10.76 -9.92
N LEU A 100 -3.02 11.32 -10.81
CA LEU A 100 -2.35 12.60 -10.58
C LEU A 100 -3.35 13.74 -10.36
N LYS A 101 -4.42 13.80 -11.17
CA LYS A 101 -5.53 14.74 -10.97
C LYS A 101 -6.21 14.56 -9.63
N ALA A 102 -6.41 13.32 -9.17
CA ALA A 102 -6.98 13.05 -7.86
C ALA A 102 -6.09 13.58 -6.73
N LEU A 103 -4.77 13.42 -6.83
CA LEU A 103 -3.82 13.97 -5.86
C LEU A 103 -3.86 15.51 -5.81
N GLU A 104 -4.13 16.17 -6.94
CA GLU A 104 -4.21 17.62 -7.02
C GLU A 104 -5.56 18.20 -6.56
N LYS A 105 -6.67 17.49 -6.82
CA LYS A 105 -8.03 18.05 -6.71
C LYS A 105 -8.81 17.59 -5.49
N LEU A 106 -8.45 16.46 -4.87
CA LEU A 106 -9.09 16.04 -3.63
C LEU A 106 -8.64 16.96 -2.48
N ASP A 107 -9.59 17.73 -1.94
CA ASP A 107 -9.37 18.66 -0.83
C ASP A 107 -8.91 17.97 0.47
N ASP A 108 -9.22 16.67 0.63
CA ASP A 108 -8.88 15.84 1.77
C ASP A 108 -7.73 14.86 1.50
N ILE A 109 -6.91 15.07 0.45
CA ILE A 109 -5.83 14.15 0.08
C ILE A 109 -4.80 13.94 1.22
N GLU A 110 -4.49 14.99 1.97
CA GLU A 110 -3.57 14.92 3.11
C GLU A 110 -4.11 14.08 4.27
N ASP A 111 -5.43 13.91 4.36
CA ASP A 111 -6.09 13.09 5.36
C ASP A 111 -6.18 11.62 4.93
N ARG A 112 -6.07 11.33 3.63
CA ARG A 112 -6.20 9.98 3.05
C ARG A 112 -4.89 9.20 3.11
N VAL A 113 -4.99 7.91 3.44
CA VAL A 113 -3.91 6.95 3.17
C VAL A 113 -3.95 6.55 1.70
N VAL A 114 -2.89 6.88 0.97
CA VAL A 114 -2.75 6.54 -0.45
C VAL A 114 -1.95 5.24 -0.59
N LEU A 115 -2.54 4.21 -1.22
CA LEU A 115 -1.79 3.05 -1.70
C LEU A 115 -1.55 3.19 -3.19
N ILE A 116 -0.28 3.25 -3.57
CA ILE A 116 0.16 3.01 -4.95
C ILE A 116 0.76 1.60 -5.04
N LYS A 117 0.17 0.77 -5.90
CA LYS A 117 0.55 -0.64 -6.06
C LYS A 117 1.01 -0.95 -7.48
N ASN A 118 2.02 -1.81 -7.58
CA ASN A 118 2.73 -2.14 -8.82
C ASN A 118 3.57 -0.99 -9.34
N ILE A 119 4.38 -0.41 -8.45
CA ILE A 119 5.25 0.75 -8.70
C ILE A 119 6.25 0.53 -9.85
N GLU A 120 6.55 -0.72 -10.18
CA GLU A 120 7.39 -1.11 -11.31
C GLU A 120 6.78 -0.80 -12.69
N VAL A 121 5.47 -0.53 -12.76
CA VAL A 121 4.74 -0.26 -14.01
C VAL A 121 4.65 1.23 -14.32
N PHE A 122 4.70 2.09 -13.30
CA PHE A 122 4.40 3.51 -13.42
C PHE A 122 5.62 4.37 -13.73
N ASP A 123 5.36 5.54 -14.29
CA ASP A 123 6.40 6.51 -14.61
C ASP A 123 6.96 7.22 -13.36
N SER A 124 8.08 7.93 -13.54
CA SER A 124 8.71 8.65 -12.43
C SER A 124 7.84 9.79 -11.90
N THR A 125 7.02 10.43 -12.73
CA THR A 125 6.14 11.53 -12.32
C THR A 125 5.12 11.07 -11.30
N THR A 126 4.49 9.93 -11.55
CA THR A 126 3.54 9.26 -10.66
C THR A 126 4.20 8.89 -9.33
N ILE A 127 5.41 8.31 -9.38
CA ILE A 127 6.15 7.95 -8.17
C ILE A 127 6.58 9.19 -7.37
N GLU A 128 7.11 10.22 -8.02
CA GLU A 128 7.51 11.48 -7.39
C GLU A 128 6.34 12.19 -6.71
N ALA A 129 5.14 12.17 -7.31
CA ALA A 129 3.94 12.70 -6.69
C ALA A 129 3.60 11.93 -5.40
N CYS A 130 3.66 10.60 -5.43
CA CYS A 130 3.45 9.76 -4.25
C CYS A 130 4.47 10.01 -3.13
N LEU A 131 5.74 10.24 -3.50
CA LEU A 131 6.82 10.44 -2.52
C LEU A 131 6.66 11.74 -1.72
N LYS A 132 5.90 12.72 -2.22
CA LYS A 132 5.59 13.97 -1.49
C LYS A 132 4.57 13.76 -0.37
N LEU A 133 3.77 12.69 -0.44
CA LEU A 133 2.73 12.41 0.54
C LEU A 133 3.31 11.91 1.87
N LYS A 134 2.64 12.29 2.97
CA LYS A 134 2.94 11.81 4.32
C LYS A 134 2.30 10.45 4.59
N LYS A 135 1.02 10.30 4.20
CA LYS A 135 0.23 9.08 4.41
C LYS A 135 0.22 8.22 3.14
N VAL A 136 1.34 7.60 2.82
CA VAL A 136 1.47 6.77 1.60
C VAL A 136 2.02 5.39 1.90
N ILE A 137 1.47 4.40 1.20
CA ILE A 137 1.99 3.05 1.08
C ILE A 137 2.46 2.86 -0.36
N ILE A 138 3.76 2.65 -0.55
CA ILE A 138 4.38 2.38 -1.84
C ILE A 138 4.60 0.87 -1.94
N SER A 139 4.02 0.23 -2.95
CA SER A 139 3.93 -1.24 -3.02
C SER A 139 4.32 -1.79 -4.38
N GLY A 140 5.31 -2.69 -4.45
CA GLY A 140 5.70 -3.36 -5.71
C GLY A 140 7.12 -3.92 -5.69
N ASP A 141 7.66 -4.21 -6.87
CA ASP A 141 9.03 -4.70 -7.00
C ASP A 141 10.00 -3.53 -7.15
N ILE A 142 10.69 -3.18 -6.06
CA ILE A 142 11.61 -2.03 -6.05
C ILE A 142 12.78 -2.20 -7.01
N ASP A 143 13.21 -3.44 -7.30
CA ASP A 143 14.34 -3.68 -8.18
C ASP A 143 13.98 -3.48 -9.66
N LEU A 144 12.69 -3.55 -9.98
CA LEU A 144 12.16 -3.32 -11.33
C LEU A 144 11.65 -1.88 -11.53
N CYS A 145 11.51 -1.10 -10.46
CA CYS A 145 11.07 0.28 -10.53
C CYS A 145 12.18 1.19 -11.05
N SER A 146 11.89 1.96 -12.10
CA SER A 146 12.81 2.97 -12.67
C SER A 146 13.17 4.08 -11.67
N SER A 147 12.28 4.33 -10.71
CA SER A 147 12.40 5.36 -9.68
C SER A 147 12.95 4.83 -8.35
N ASN A 148 13.61 3.66 -8.35
CA ASN A 148 14.08 3.01 -7.14
C ASN A 148 14.99 3.91 -6.27
N LYS A 149 15.89 4.69 -6.87
CA LYS A 149 16.75 5.63 -6.14
C LYS A 149 15.94 6.66 -5.37
N LEU A 150 14.95 7.28 -6.04
CA LEU A 150 14.07 8.27 -5.42
C LEU A 150 13.26 7.68 -4.25
N ILE A 151 12.80 6.44 -4.41
CA ILE A 151 12.11 5.72 -3.33
C ILE A 151 13.08 5.47 -2.18
N MET A 152 14.30 4.99 -2.44
CA MET A 152 15.29 4.71 -1.41
C MET A 152 15.80 5.95 -0.67
N ASP A 153 15.74 7.13 -1.30
CA ASP A 153 16.08 8.41 -0.67
C ASP A 153 14.99 8.91 0.29
N LYS A 154 13.76 8.39 0.19
CA LYS A 154 12.67 8.74 1.11
C LYS A 154 12.83 7.99 2.44
N GLN A 155 12.71 8.74 3.53
CA GLN A 155 12.61 8.14 4.85
C GLN A 155 11.22 7.52 5.05
N PHE A 156 11.18 6.20 5.22
CA PHE A 156 9.97 5.45 5.59
C PHE A 156 9.96 5.15 7.08
N ASN A 157 8.77 5.28 7.70
CA ASN A 157 8.56 4.86 9.08
C ASN A 157 8.48 3.33 9.18
N THR A 158 7.95 2.69 8.13
CA THR A 158 7.82 1.25 8.03
C THR A 158 8.31 0.75 6.69
N ILE A 159 9.10 -0.32 6.71
CA ILE A 159 9.51 -1.05 5.51
C ILE A 159 9.15 -2.52 5.71
N VAL A 160 8.44 -3.10 4.75
CA VAL A 160 8.04 -4.51 4.73
C VAL A 160 8.61 -5.17 3.49
N ILE A 161 9.29 -6.30 3.68
CA ILE A 161 10.05 -6.98 2.64
C ILE A 161 9.58 -8.42 2.55
N PHE A 162 9.12 -8.87 1.38
CA PHE A 162 8.77 -10.28 1.14
C PHE A 162 9.80 -11.03 0.28
N SER A 163 10.76 -10.31 -0.28
CA SER A 163 11.88 -10.87 -1.04
C SER A 163 13.06 -9.93 -0.88
N ASN A 164 14.26 -10.49 -0.66
CA ASN A 164 15.45 -9.69 -0.45
C ASN A 164 15.74 -8.85 -1.71
N PRO A 165 15.64 -7.51 -1.64
CA PRO A 165 15.85 -6.69 -2.81
C PRO A 165 17.35 -6.53 -3.09
N LYS A 166 17.70 -6.14 -4.31
CA LYS A 166 19.10 -5.83 -4.69
C LYS A 166 19.53 -4.45 -4.21
N VAL A 167 18.58 -3.56 -3.93
CA VAL A 167 18.88 -2.25 -3.32
C VAL A 167 19.42 -2.43 -1.90
N THR A 168 20.39 -1.59 -1.52
CA THR A 168 20.97 -1.61 -0.19
C THR A 168 19.97 -1.08 0.83
N LEU A 169 19.73 -1.85 1.88
CA LEU A 169 18.91 -1.47 3.03
C LEU A 169 19.82 -1.09 4.22
N SER A 170 19.29 -0.29 5.14
CA SER A 170 19.99 0.10 6.36
C SER A 170 19.98 -0.98 7.46
N PHE A 171 19.40 -2.15 7.16
CA PHE A 171 19.22 -3.25 8.09
C PHE A 171 19.28 -4.59 7.34
N ASP A 172 19.62 -5.64 8.08
CA ASP A 172 19.67 -7.00 7.54
C ASP A 172 18.27 -7.63 7.47
N VAL A 173 18.01 -8.32 6.37
CA VAL A 173 16.78 -9.11 6.17
C VAL A 173 17.11 -10.57 6.45
N PRO A 174 16.42 -11.24 7.39
CA PRO A 174 16.62 -12.65 7.64
C PRO A 174 16.15 -13.49 6.44
N GLU A 175 16.49 -14.79 6.43
CA GLU A 175 15.88 -15.72 5.48
C GLU A 175 14.36 -15.78 5.69
N LEU A 176 13.60 -15.69 4.61
CA LEU A 176 12.14 -15.62 4.64
C LEU A 176 11.52 -16.86 3.99
N GLU A 177 10.59 -17.49 4.71
CA GLU A 177 9.71 -18.48 4.12
C GLU A 177 8.71 -17.84 3.15
N LYS A 178 8.19 -18.63 2.22
CA LYS A 178 7.15 -18.20 1.28
C LYS A 178 5.93 -17.63 2.02
N TYR A 179 5.42 -16.50 1.53
CA TYR A 179 4.26 -15.78 2.11
C TYR A 179 4.52 -15.14 3.48
N LYS A 180 5.76 -15.15 3.96
CA LYS A 180 6.19 -14.36 5.11
C LYS A 180 7.06 -13.20 4.63
N GLY A 181 6.89 -12.06 5.27
CA GLY A 181 7.72 -10.89 5.10
C GLY A 181 8.52 -10.59 6.37
N TYR A 182 9.48 -9.69 6.24
CA TYR A 182 10.12 -9.01 7.36
C TYR A 182 9.59 -7.58 7.46
N LEU A 183 9.03 -7.23 8.60
CA LEU A 183 8.68 -5.85 8.94
C LEU A 183 9.84 -5.22 9.70
N TRP A 184 10.20 -4.02 9.30
CA TRP A 184 11.12 -3.15 10.01
C TRP A 184 10.46 -1.77 10.22
N SER A 185 10.41 -1.31 11.46
CA SER A 185 10.06 0.06 11.84
C SER A 185 10.83 0.45 13.10
N ILE A 186 10.70 1.71 13.51
CA ILE A 186 11.32 2.20 14.76
C ILE A 186 10.74 1.50 16.00
N ASN A 187 9.46 1.13 15.97
CA ASN A 187 8.73 0.59 17.12
C ASN A 187 8.60 -0.93 17.10
N SER A 188 8.82 -1.57 15.95
CA SER A 188 8.50 -2.97 15.75
C SER A 188 9.36 -3.59 14.66
N LYS A 189 9.75 -4.84 14.88
CA LYS A 189 10.46 -5.62 13.87
C LYS A 189 10.12 -7.09 13.98
N GLY A 190 10.20 -7.80 12.87
CA GLY A 190 10.12 -9.25 12.86
C GLY A 190 9.32 -9.82 11.70
N ILE A 191 8.94 -11.08 11.85
CA ILE A 191 8.29 -11.82 10.78
C ILE A 191 6.82 -11.44 10.73
N VAL A 192 6.40 -10.96 9.57
CA VAL A 192 5.02 -10.56 9.28
C VAL A 192 4.38 -11.50 8.27
N ALA A 193 3.09 -11.79 8.42
CA ALA A 193 2.33 -12.57 7.46
C ALA A 193 0.85 -12.17 7.48
N VAL A 194 0.11 -12.59 6.45
CA VAL A 194 -1.35 -12.51 6.44
C VAL A 194 -1.92 -13.83 6.97
N GLN A 195 -2.80 -13.75 7.96
CA GLN A 195 -3.63 -14.85 8.43
C GLN A 195 -5.02 -14.72 7.79
N LYS A 196 -5.41 -15.73 7.01
CA LYS A 196 -6.74 -15.79 6.41
C LYS A 196 -7.78 -16.11 7.46
N GLU A 197 -8.88 -15.37 7.46
CA GLU A 197 -10.05 -15.69 8.28
C GLU A 197 -11.03 -16.53 7.44
N ASN A 198 -11.40 -17.71 7.94
CA ASN A 198 -12.41 -18.58 7.32
C ASN A 198 -13.83 -18.14 7.69
#